data_AF-A0A820IBB1-F1
#
_entry.id   AF-A0A820IBB1-F1
#
_cell.length_a   1.000
_cell.length_b   1.000
_cell.length_c   1.000
_cell.angle_alpha   90.00
_cell.angle_beta   90.00
_cell.angle_gamma   90.00
#
_symmetry.space_group_name_H-M   'P 1'
#
loop_
_entity.id
_entity.type
_entity.pdbx_description
1 polymer ?
#
loop_
_entity_poly.entity_id
_entity_poly.type
_entity_poly.pdbx_seq_one_letter_code
_entity_poly.pdbx_strand_id
1 'polypeptide(L)'
;MARRRQEIALQVEIETQEEWNEIINKEGLTVVDVYQQWAGPFVDIYQTYGGPCKAMESKFRTLKNTVGDSTLNFAIAKADTIDSLEKYRGRCEPCFLFYATGVLVDAVIGANAPELQRKIMLNLEQEKKILKEGGERREYSFEHVSVDEDEEGDTRTIRNRSSSVVNAITSQQYTLGVIRPDAYADGKVDEIVDKITQNGFKILVQQEHHLNEHDARELHRYKMTQEGYEEHIARMTSGPSIVLLLQKTDAKDSTVDELLDLVNSDELLKENVDCTQSMDNIHEELTLLLPNIVQRPRTPEGNLERTLAIIRPSTLKFYKDAIVSRIRDSGFEVTRTTEIQLTRPQAEEFYAAKKNESFYEDLIQEMTSGPSVALYLIKKDAVQGFRALLGPADKSKIKEASGTFRHEFDIVDTKINSLHAPSTRAEANRNLRFFFPEERILAILKPNLTDQQKSEIVETFKKADFFVLARKTEILTPEQVAQLQPSHQGKDYYNELSSYMTSGPSELLVLAKENAGQKWQELVGPDDPAKATESAPNSLRALYGKDLVHNAVTVSIDVEQAKHDIQLIFGDLDREE
;
A
#
# COMPACT_ATOMS: atom_id res chain seq x y z
N MET A 1 -60.71 6.86 -5.26
CA MET A 1 -59.55 6.76 -6.18
C MET A 1 -58.39 7.54 -5.58
N ALA A 2 -57.53 6.88 -4.82
CA ALA A 2 -56.35 7.51 -4.23
C ALA A 2 -55.24 7.58 -5.28
N ARG A 3 -54.78 8.80 -5.60
CA ARG A 3 -53.62 9.06 -6.46
C ARG A 3 -52.42 8.28 -5.91
N ARG A 4 -51.91 7.29 -6.65
CA ARG A 4 -50.60 6.68 -6.38
C ARG A 4 -49.57 7.81 -6.39
N ARG A 5 -48.96 8.09 -5.23
CA ARG A 5 -47.78 8.94 -5.09
C ARG A 5 -46.68 8.27 -5.91
N GLN A 6 -46.27 8.87 -7.01
CA GLN A 6 -45.08 8.47 -7.77
C GLN A 6 -43.89 8.66 -6.82
N GLU A 7 -43.15 7.59 -6.50
CA GLU A 7 -41.89 7.72 -5.78
C GLU A 7 -40.94 8.55 -6.64
N ILE A 8 -40.54 9.72 -6.16
CA ILE A 8 -39.54 10.56 -6.82
C ILE A 8 -38.21 9.83 -6.67
N ALA A 9 -37.57 9.49 -7.79
CA ALA A 9 -36.24 8.89 -7.78
C ALA A 9 -35.26 9.79 -6.98
N LEU A 10 -34.47 9.18 -6.09
CA LEU A 10 -33.57 9.90 -5.19
C LEU A 10 -32.46 10.62 -5.97
N GLN A 11 -31.97 9.94 -7.01
CA GLN A 11 -30.92 10.39 -7.92
C GLN A 11 -31.50 10.45 -9.35
N VAL A 12 -31.07 11.45 -10.12
CA VAL A 12 -31.36 11.52 -11.55
C VAL A 12 -30.29 10.75 -12.31
N GLU A 13 -30.70 9.85 -13.20
CA GLU A 13 -29.79 9.12 -14.07
C GLU A 13 -29.50 9.94 -15.33
N ILE A 14 -28.22 10.07 -15.67
CA ILE A 14 -27.71 10.92 -16.75
C ILE A 14 -26.94 10.02 -17.71
N GLU A 15 -27.46 9.90 -18.93
CA GLU A 15 -26.87 9.05 -19.97
C GLU A 15 -26.40 9.84 -21.17
N THR A 16 -26.80 11.11 -21.32
CA THR A 16 -26.47 11.95 -22.48
C THR A 16 -25.73 13.24 -22.09
N GLN A 17 -24.99 13.80 -23.04
CA GLN A 17 -24.29 15.08 -22.84
C GLN A 17 -25.26 16.25 -22.63
N GLU A 18 -26.46 16.20 -23.24
CA GLU A 18 -27.52 17.19 -23.03
C GLU A 18 -28.03 17.16 -21.57
N GLU A 19 -28.36 15.98 -21.04
CA GLU A 19 -28.78 15.81 -19.65
C GLU A 19 -27.67 16.21 -18.66
N TRP A 20 -26.41 15.94 -19.01
CA TRP A 20 -25.24 16.37 -18.24
C TRP A 20 -25.18 17.90 -18.14
N ASN A 21 -25.33 18.60 -19.25
CA ASN A 21 -25.32 20.06 -19.26
C ASN A 21 -26.48 20.65 -18.46
N GLU A 22 -27.65 20.02 -18.46
CA GLU A 22 -28.80 20.48 -17.67
C GLU A 22 -28.57 20.29 -16.16
N ILE A 23 -28.09 19.12 -15.74
CA ILE A 23 -28.00 18.78 -14.31
C ILE A 23 -26.90 19.56 -13.57
N ILE A 24 -25.76 19.81 -14.21
CA ILE A 24 -24.65 20.55 -13.59
C ILE A 24 -24.97 22.05 -13.45
N ASN A 25 -25.82 22.59 -14.32
CA ASN A 25 -26.23 24.00 -14.31
C ASN A 25 -27.43 24.27 -13.39
N LYS A 26 -27.98 23.24 -12.74
CA LYS A 26 -29.08 23.40 -11.81
C LYS A 26 -28.65 24.23 -10.60
N GLU A 27 -29.53 25.11 -10.13
CA GLU A 27 -29.29 25.97 -8.96
C GLU A 27 -29.07 25.11 -7.69
N GLY A 28 -28.04 25.46 -6.92
CA GLY A 28 -27.60 24.74 -5.73
C GLY A 28 -26.41 23.83 -5.98
N LEU A 29 -26.16 22.90 -5.04
CA LEU A 29 -25.09 21.92 -5.10
C LEU A 29 -25.61 20.60 -5.69
N THR A 30 -25.01 20.16 -6.79
CA THR A 30 -25.27 18.88 -7.45
C THR A 30 -24.11 17.92 -7.20
N VAL A 31 -24.39 16.79 -6.57
CA VAL A 31 -23.42 15.72 -6.35
C VAL A 31 -23.66 14.60 -7.37
N VAL A 32 -22.66 14.31 -8.20
CA VAL A 32 -22.78 13.33 -9.30
C VAL A 32 -21.86 12.14 -9.05
N ASP A 33 -22.43 10.94 -8.97
CA ASP A 33 -21.69 9.67 -8.95
C ASP A 33 -21.42 9.22 -10.39
N VAL A 34 -20.16 9.23 -10.80
CA VAL A 34 -19.73 8.90 -12.15
C VAL A 34 -19.35 7.42 -12.24
N TYR A 35 -19.98 6.68 -13.15
CA TYR A 35 -19.75 5.24 -13.34
C TYR A 35 -19.57 4.85 -14.81
N GLN A 36 -19.05 3.65 -15.04
CA GLN A 36 -18.94 3.02 -16.36
C GLN A 36 -19.72 1.71 -16.42
N GLN A 37 -20.26 1.38 -17.59
CA GLN A 37 -20.92 0.12 -17.87
C GLN A 37 -19.92 -0.88 -18.44
N TRP A 38 -19.66 -1.96 -17.70
CA TRP A 38 -18.75 -3.00 -18.13
C TRP A 38 -19.41 -3.91 -19.19
N ALA A 39 -18.92 -3.88 -20.43
CA ALA A 39 -19.41 -4.74 -21.52
C ALA A 39 -18.50 -5.98 -21.69
N GLY A 40 -18.73 -7.01 -20.88
CA GLY A 40 -18.17 -8.36 -21.06
C GLY A 40 -19.23 -9.36 -21.54
N PRO A 41 -18.86 -10.49 -22.17
CA PRO A 41 -19.79 -11.44 -22.81
C PRO A 41 -20.64 -12.31 -21.84
N PHE A 42 -20.68 -11.96 -20.55
CA PHE A 42 -21.46 -12.66 -19.52
C PHE A 42 -22.56 -11.73 -18.98
N VAL A 43 -23.60 -11.49 -19.78
CA VAL A 43 -24.63 -10.49 -19.45
C VAL A 43 -25.74 -11.01 -18.52
N ASP A 44 -25.87 -12.31 -18.24
CA ASP A 44 -27.10 -12.82 -17.59
C ASP A 44 -26.98 -13.38 -16.15
N ILE A 45 -25.84 -13.27 -15.44
CA ILE A 45 -25.74 -13.85 -14.07
C ILE A 45 -25.06 -12.96 -13.01
N TYR A 46 -24.40 -11.85 -13.38
CA TYR A 46 -23.82 -10.90 -12.41
C TYR A 46 -23.95 -9.45 -12.89
N GLN A 47 -25.04 -8.79 -12.52
CA GLN A 47 -25.32 -7.38 -12.84
C GLN A 47 -24.58 -6.38 -11.91
N THR A 48 -23.35 -6.68 -11.45
CA THR A 48 -22.75 -5.94 -10.32
C THR A 48 -21.22 -5.77 -10.36
N TYR A 49 -20.63 -5.39 -11.51
CA TYR A 49 -19.23 -4.91 -11.50
C TYR A 49 -18.98 -3.62 -12.31
N GLY A 50 -20.02 -3.02 -12.90
CA GLY A 50 -19.97 -1.66 -13.46
C GLY A 50 -21.34 -1.01 -13.34
N GLY A 51 -21.48 -0.08 -12.40
CA GLY A 51 -22.74 0.59 -12.05
C GLY A 51 -22.53 1.61 -10.93
N PRO A 52 -23.52 2.48 -10.66
CA PRO A 52 -23.44 3.48 -9.60
C PRO A 52 -23.22 2.83 -8.23
N CYS A 53 -22.68 3.59 -7.28
CA CYS A 53 -22.35 3.10 -5.95
C CYS A 53 -23.62 2.84 -5.11
N LYS A 54 -24.26 1.67 -5.31
CA LYS A 54 -25.51 1.26 -4.62
C LYS A 54 -25.40 1.27 -3.09
N ALA A 55 -24.20 1.07 -2.54
CA ALA A 55 -23.96 1.13 -1.10
C ALA A 55 -24.24 2.54 -0.52
N MET A 56 -24.10 3.60 -1.32
CA MET A 56 -24.25 5.00 -0.89
C MET A 56 -25.66 5.55 -1.06
N GLU A 57 -26.56 4.88 -1.79
CA GLU A 57 -27.95 5.32 -1.98
C GLU A 57 -28.71 5.50 -0.64
N SER A 58 -28.50 4.59 0.32
CA SER A 58 -29.12 4.67 1.65
C SER A 58 -28.64 5.89 2.45
N LYS A 59 -27.37 6.28 2.28
CA LYS A 59 -26.77 7.45 2.93
C LYS A 59 -27.21 8.75 2.27
N PHE A 60 -27.30 8.81 0.94
CA PHE A 60 -27.85 9.98 0.23
C PHE A 60 -29.32 10.21 0.58
N ARG A 61 -30.10 9.15 0.79
CA ARG A 61 -31.49 9.25 1.25
C ARG A 61 -31.58 9.85 2.66
N THR A 62 -30.74 9.35 3.57
CA THR A 62 -30.64 9.91 4.93
C THR A 62 -30.20 11.36 4.88
N LEU A 63 -29.17 11.71 4.11
CA LEU A 63 -28.68 13.09 3.96
C LEU A 63 -29.73 14.04 3.40
N LYS A 64 -30.42 13.66 2.33
CA LYS A 64 -31.50 14.48 1.75
C LYS A 64 -32.65 14.70 2.73
N ASN A 65 -33.01 13.70 3.51
CA ASN A 65 -34.06 13.80 4.52
C ASN A 65 -33.63 14.62 5.75
N THR A 66 -32.38 14.50 6.18
CA THR A 66 -31.83 15.23 7.33
C THR A 66 -31.57 16.70 7.00
N VAL A 67 -31.06 16.98 5.81
CA VAL A 67 -30.73 18.33 5.34
C VAL A 67 -31.98 19.06 4.85
N GLY A 68 -32.94 18.34 4.25
CA GLY A 68 -34.26 18.86 3.88
C GLY A 68 -34.23 20.00 2.86
N ASP A 69 -33.09 20.22 2.20
CA ASP A 69 -32.84 21.43 1.43
C ASP A 69 -33.09 21.23 -0.07
N SER A 70 -33.87 22.14 -0.66
CA SER A 70 -34.15 22.17 -2.09
C SER A 70 -32.92 22.46 -2.94
N THR A 71 -31.84 22.98 -2.35
CA THR A 71 -30.59 23.31 -3.05
C THR A 71 -29.58 22.16 -3.10
N LEU A 72 -29.91 20.95 -2.62
CA LEU A 72 -29.06 19.76 -2.73
C LEU A 72 -29.63 18.74 -3.73
N ASN A 73 -28.90 18.50 -4.81
CA ASN A 73 -29.26 17.59 -5.89
C ASN A 73 -28.30 16.40 -5.92
N PHE A 74 -28.82 15.21 -6.25
CA PHE A 74 -28.00 14.01 -6.48
C PHE A 74 -28.27 13.45 -7.87
N ALA A 75 -27.21 13.04 -8.56
CA ALA A 75 -27.29 12.41 -9.87
C ALA A 75 -26.30 11.24 -9.98
N ILE A 76 -26.54 10.35 -10.94
CA ILE A 76 -25.61 9.31 -11.38
C ILE A 76 -25.36 9.54 -12.87
N ALA A 77 -24.10 9.47 -13.31
CA ALA A 77 -23.73 9.78 -14.69
C ALA A 77 -22.86 8.69 -15.32
N LYS A 78 -23.23 8.26 -16.51
CA LYS A 78 -22.51 7.23 -17.27
C LYS A 78 -21.40 7.86 -18.10
N ALA A 79 -20.14 7.67 -17.69
CA ALA A 79 -18.98 8.28 -18.35
C ALA A 79 -18.78 7.79 -19.80
N ASP A 80 -19.27 6.60 -20.15
CA ASP A 80 -19.10 6.03 -21.51
C ASP A 80 -19.85 6.80 -22.58
N THR A 81 -20.89 7.56 -22.22
CA THR A 81 -21.81 8.23 -23.15
C THR A 81 -21.81 9.75 -23.03
N ILE A 82 -21.00 10.30 -22.12
CA ILE A 82 -20.89 11.75 -21.85
C ILE A 82 -19.45 12.19 -22.14
N ASP A 83 -19.28 13.06 -23.12
CA ASP A 83 -17.95 13.50 -23.60
C ASP A 83 -17.21 14.31 -22.53
N SER A 84 -17.92 15.14 -21.77
CA SER A 84 -17.34 15.90 -20.65
C SER A 84 -16.76 15.03 -19.52
N LEU A 85 -17.08 13.74 -19.51
CA LEU A 85 -16.62 12.75 -18.53
C LEU A 85 -15.57 11.79 -19.09
N GLU A 86 -15.06 12.02 -20.31
CA GLU A 86 -14.08 11.15 -20.96
C GLU A 86 -12.86 10.83 -20.08
N LYS A 87 -12.36 11.82 -19.33
CA LYS A 87 -11.22 11.67 -18.41
C LYS A 87 -11.44 10.68 -17.26
N TYR A 88 -12.69 10.30 -16.99
CA TYR A 88 -13.05 9.33 -15.96
C TYR A 88 -13.27 7.91 -16.52
N ARG A 89 -13.10 7.71 -17.84
CA ARG A 89 -13.20 6.40 -18.47
C ARG A 89 -11.98 5.52 -18.11
N GLY A 90 -12.19 4.21 -18.00
CA GLY A 90 -11.18 3.20 -17.71
C GLY A 90 -10.80 3.04 -16.22
N ARG A 91 -11.55 3.66 -15.30
CA ARG A 91 -11.30 3.62 -13.86
C ARG A 91 -12.31 2.73 -13.15
N CYS A 92 -11.83 1.81 -12.30
CA CYS A 92 -12.66 0.95 -11.45
C CYS A 92 -12.78 1.48 -10.01
N GLU A 93 -12.74 2.79 -9.82
CA GLU A 93 -12.88 3.47 -8.53
C GLU A 93 -14.10 4.42 -8.55
N PRO A 94 -14.93 4.48 -7.48
CA PRO A 94 -16.05 5.42 -7.40
C PRO A 94 -15.57 6.87 -7.50
N CYS A 95 -16.27 7.73 -8.24
CA CYS A 95 -15.91 9.14 -8.38
C CYS A 95 -17.14 10.02 -8.16
N PHE A 96 -17.10 10.87 -7.14
CA PHE A 96 -18.17 11.81 -6.81
C PHE A 96 -17.72 13.24 -7.15
N LEU A 97 -18.44 13.89 -8.07
CA LEU A 97 -18.17 15.26 -8.50
C LEU A 97 -19.20 16.23 -7.90
N PHE A 98 -18.74 17.42 -7.49
CA PHE A 98 -19.58 18.42 -6.85
C PHE A 98 -19.67 19.64 -7.76
N TYR A 99 -20.83 19.89 -8.33
CA TYR A 99 -21.10 21.05 -9.18
C TYR A 99 -21.99 22.05 -8.48
N ALA A 100 -21.65 23.33 -8.57
CA ALA A 100 -22.46 24.43 -8.10
C ALA A 100 -22.73 25.38 -9.28
N THR A 101 -23.96 25.37 -9.80
CA THR A 101 -24.41 26.21 -10.94
C THR A 101 -23.39 26.22 -12.09
N GLY A 102 -23.01 25.04 -12.58
CA GLY A 102 -22.12 24.86 -13.72
C GLY A 102 -20.63 24.81 -13.38
N VAL A 103 -20.22 25.17 -12.17
CA VAL A 103 -18.81 25.16 -11.74
C VAL A 103 -18.51 23.91 -10.92
N LEU A 104 -17.48 23.15 -11.28
CA LEU A 104 -16.97 22.07 -10.43
C LEU A 104 -16.30 22.69 -9.21
N VAL A 105 -16.79 22.43 -8.00
CA VAL A 105 -16.30 23.05 -6.75
C VAL A 105 -15.57 22.07 -5.83
N ASP A 106 -15.75 20.76 -6.02
CA ASP A 106 -15.02 19.72 -5.28
C ASP A 106 -15.13 18.35 -5.98
N ALA A 107 -14.32 17.39 -5.54
CA ALA A 107 -14.42 15.99 -5.92
C ALA A 107 -13.97 15.04 -4.81
N VAL A 108 -14.51 13.82 -4.82
CA VAL A 108 -14.07 12.69 -3.98
C VAL A 108 -13.84 11.48 -4.88
N ILE A 109 -12.65 10.89 -4.78
CA ILE A 109 -12.33 9.61 -5.42
C ILE A 109 -12.33 8.53 -4.33
N GLY A 110 -12.97 7.40 -4.60
CA GLY A 110 -13.06 6.27 -3.68
C GLY A 110 -14.36 6.26 -2.84
N ALA A 111 -14.54 5.19 -2.08
CA ALA A 111 -15.75 4.93 -1.29
C ALA A 111 -15.65 5.45 0.17
N ASN A 112 -15.05 6.63 0.39
CA ASN A 112 -14.90 7.23 1.72
C ASN A 112 -16.18 7.97 2.16
N ALA A 113 -17.10 7.26 2.81
CA ALA A 113 -18.40 7.82 3.16
C ALA A 113 -18.36 8.97 4.20
N PRO A 114 -17.53 8.93 5.27
CA PRO A 114 -17.36 10.08 6.18
C PRO A 114 -16.84 11.33 5.48
N GLU A 115 -15.82 11.19 4.62
CA GLU A 115 -15.27 12.32 3.87
C GLU A 115 -16.28 12.90 2.88
N LEU A 116 -16.99 12.03 2.15
CA LEU A 116 -18.05 12.44 1.23
C LEU A 116 -19.13 13.23 1.96
N GLN A 117 -19.60 12.75 3.11
CA GLN A 117 -20.59 13.44 3.93
C GLN A 117 -20.09 14.82 4.40
N ARG A 118 -18.85 14.89 4.89
CA ARG A 118 -18.24 16.15 5.34
C ARG A 118 -18.14 17.17 4.19
N LYS A 119 -17.67 16.75 3.02
CA LYS A 119 -17.55 17.61 1.83
C LYS A 119 -18.91 18.05 1.30
N ILE A 120 -19.94 17.20 1.32
CA ILE A 120 -21.31 17.60 0.97
C ILE A 120 -21.78 18.73 1.90
N MET A 121 -21.61 18.59 3.21
CA MET A 121 -22.06 19.62 4.17
C MET A 121 -21.31 20.94 3.98
N LEU A 122 -19.99 20.87 3.83
CA LEU A 122 -19.13 22.05 3.67
C LEU A 122 -19.46 22.82 2.37
N ASN A 123 -19.51 22.13 1.23
CA ASN A 123 -19.80 22.76 -0.05
C ASN A 123 -21.25 23.28 -0.13
N LEU A 124 -22.20 22.62 0.55
CA LEU A 124 -23.59 23.08 0.59
C LEU A 124 -23.75 24.35 1.44
N GLU A 125 -23.05 24.44 2.58
CA GLU A 125 -23.05 25.65 3.41
C GLU A 125 -22.40 26.83 2.67
N GLN A 126 -21.30 26.57 1.96
CA GLN A 126 -20.64 27.56 1.12
C GLN A 126 -21.52 28.04 -0.03
N GLU A 127 -22.19 27.14 -0.76
CA GLU A 127 -23.08 27.52 -1.86
C GLU A 127 -24.28 28.33 -1.35
N LYS A 128 -24.84 27.99 -0.18
CA LYS A 128 -25.90 28.80 0.46
C LYS A 128 -25.45 30.21 0.79
N LYS A 129 -24.21 30.36 1.26
CA LYS A 129 -23.63 31.67 1.56
C LYS A 129 -23.48 32.49 0.27
N ILE A 130 -22.95 31.89 -0.79
CA ILE A 130 -22.78 32.52 -2.10
C ILE A 130 -24.15 32.93 -2.70
N LEU A 131 -25.16 32.08 -2.62
CA LEU A 131 -26.51 32.38 -3.13
C LEU A 131 -27.20 33.52 -2.34
N LYS A 132 -26.88 33.71 -1.05
CA LYS A 132 -27.46 34.76 -0.20
C LYS A 132 -26.72 36.09 -0.28
N GLU A 133 -25.39 36.03 -0.22
CA GLU A 133 -24.53 37.20 -0.02
C GLU A 133 -23.81 37.64 -1.31
N GLY A 134 -23.83 36.80 -2.35
CA GLY A 134 -22.97 36.93 -3.51
C GLY A 134 -21.53 36.51 -3.22
N GLY A 135 -20.82 36.06 -4.25
CA GLY A 135 -19.42 35.61 -4.14
C GLY A 135 -18.98 34.87 -5.40
N GLU A 136 -17.66 34.75 -5.58
CA GLU A 136 -17.11 33.96 -6.68
C GLU A 136 -17.02 32.47 -6.28
N ARG A 137 -17.45 31.59 -7.19
CA ARG A 137 -17.24 30.15 -7.03
C ARG A 137 -15.82 29.83 -7.43
N ARG A 138 -15.05 29.23 -6.52
CA ARG A 138 -13.71 28.76 -6.84
C ARG A 138 -13.83 27.45 -7.60
N GLU A 139 -13.37 27.45 -8.85
CA GLU A 139 -13.30 26.23 -9.65
C GLU A 139 -12.27 25.28 -9.04
N TYR A 140 -12.72 24.06 -8.78
CA TYR A 140 -11.88 22.97 -8.35
C TYR A 140 -11.06 22.49 -9.55
N SER A 141 -9.83 22.96 -9.60
CA SER A 141 -8.85 22.45 -10.55
C SER A 141 -8.42 21.05 -10.12
N PHE A 142 -9.00 20.03 -10.75
CA PHE A 142 -8.40 18.71 -10.78
C PHE A 142 -7.04 18.84 -11.47
N GLU A 143 -5.93 18.63 -10.77
CA GLU A 143 -4.65 18.35 -11.45
C GLU A 143 -4.75 16.93 -12.05
N HIS A 144 -5.39 16.85 -13.22
CA HIS A 144 -5.45 15.66 -14.06
C HIS A 144 -4.40 15.78 -15.17
N VAL A 145 -3.60 14.72 -15.29
CA VAL A 145 -2.69 14.45 -16.40
C VAL A 145 -3.53 14.34 -17.68
N SER A 146 -3.44 15.33 -18.57
CA SER A 146 -3.95 15.19 -19.93
C SER A 146 -3.01 14.27 -20.72
N VAL A 147 -3.60 13.28 -21.40
CA VAL A 147 -2.97 12.57 -22.49
C VAL A 147 -3.51 13.26 -23.74
N ASP A 148 -2.71 14.13 -24.34
CA ASP A 148 -3.02 14.63 -25.67
C ASP A 148 -2.46 13.62 -26.67
N GLU A 149 -3.35 13.08 -27.50
CA GLU A 149 -2.99 12.41 -28.75
C GLU A 149 -2.50 13.49 -29.73
N ASP A 150 -1.30 13.35 -30.28
CA ASP A 150 -1.07 13.54 -31.71
C ASP A 150 0.33 13.08 -32.16
N GLU A 151 0.27 12.29 -33.22
CA GLU A 151 1.15 12.07 -34.37
C GLU A 151 2.69 12.19 -34.27
N GLU A 152 3.31 11.09 -34.71
CA GLU A 152 4.63 10.95 -35.32
C GLU A 152 5.86 11.57 -34.64
N GLY A 153 6.73 10.69 -34.17
CA GLY A 153 8.17 10.88 -34.35
C GLY A 153 8.96 11.33 -33.13
N ASP A 154 9.63 10.34 -32.55
CA ASP A 154 10.93 10.47 -31.87
C ASP A 154 11.00 11.14 -30.47
N THR A 155 11.82 10.49 -29.65
CA THR A 155 12.35 10.78 -28.31
C THR A 155 12.01 12.09 -27.55
N ARG A 156 11.69 11.90 -26.25
CA ARG A 156 11.74 12.82 -25.08
C ARG A 156 10.57 13.83 -25.02
N THR A 157 9.70 13.83 -24.00
CA THR A 157 9.98 14.25 -22.61
C THR A 157 8.74 13.99 -21.74
N ILE A 158 8.80 13.16 -20.69
CA ILE A 158 7.74 13.06 -19.67
C ILE A 158 8.28 13.69 -18.38
N ARG A 159 7.77 14.87 -17.98
CA ARG A 159 8.12 15.53 -16.72
C ARG A 159 6.87 16.16 -16.09
N ASN A 160 6.77 15.97 -14.77
CA ASN A 160 6.12 16.82 -13.76
C ASN A 160 4.81 16.34 -13.12
N ARG A 161 4.95 15.35 -12.24
CA ARG A 161 4.72 15.48 -10.78
C ARG A 161 5.53 14.39 -10.06
N SER A 162 6.68 14.60 -9.42
CA SER A 162 7.79 15.52 -9.67
C SER A 162 9.05 14.67 -9.42
N SER A 163 9.93 14.52 -10.42
CA SER A 163 11.19 13.76 -10.23
C SER A 163 11.99 14.30 -9.04
N SER A 164 11.77 15.54 -8.59
CA SER A 164 12.41 16.10 -7.41
C SER A 164 11.98 15.46 -6.08
N VAL A 165 10.71 15.07 -5.90
CA VAL A 165 10.26 14.42 -4.64
C VAL A 165 10.89 13.04 -4.53
N VAL A 166 10.80 12.26 -5.61
CA VAL A 166 11.40 10.93 -5.70
C VAL A 166 12.92 11.02 -5.57
N ASN A 167 13.56 11.92 -6.32
CA ASN A 167 15.01 12.10 -6.22
C ASN A 167 15.44 12.54 -4.83
N ALA A 168 14.71 13.44 -4.17
CA ALA A 168 15.02 13.87 -2.80
C ALA A 168 14.93 12.70 -1.82
N ILE A 169 13.85 11.91 -1.90
CA ILE A 169 13.65 10.72 -1.05
C ILE A 169 14.73 9.67 -1.30
N THR A 170 15.00 9.34 -2.58
CA THR A 170 16.00 8.34 -2.98
C THR A 170 17.43 8.77 -2.65
N SER A 171 17.73 10.07 -2.71
CA SER A 171 19.05 10.61 -2.32
C SER A 171 19.16 10.95 -0.83
N GLN A 172 18.10 10.73 -0.04
CA GLN A 172 18.01 11.13 1.37
C GLN A 172 18.31 12.62 1.63
N GLN A 173 18.12 13.47 0.61
CA GLN A 173 18.32 14.93 0.70
C GLN A 173 16.99 15.63 0.96
N TYR A 174 16.34 15.27 2.07
CA TYR A 174 15.08 15.88 2.51
C TYR A 174 14.99 15.92 4.03
N THR A 175 14.02 16.67 4.53
CA THR A 175 13.66 16.77 5.96
C THR A 175 12.16 17.08 6.09
N LEU A 176 11.60 16.89 7.28
CA LEU A 176 10.23 17.25 7.59
C LEU A 176 10.18 18.43 8.56
N GLY A 177 9.26 19.35 8.28
CA GLY A 177 8.83 20.39 9.21
C GLY A 177 7.34 20.24 9.48
N VAL A 178 6.93 20.41 10.73
CA VAL A 178 5.55 20.39 11.17
C VAL A 178 5.24 21.74 11.80
N ILE A 179 4.45 22.54 11.11
CA ILE A 179 3.90 23.78 11.65
C ILE A 179 2.79 23.39 12.64
N ARG A 180 2.93 23.83 13.88
CA ARG A 180 2.06 23.48 15.00
C ARG A 180 0.63 24.03 14.81
N PRO A 181 -0.39 23.41 15.45
CA PRO A 181 -1.79 23.85 15.29
C PRO A 181 -2.09 25.27 15.76
N ASP A 182 -1.41 25.75 16.80
CA ASP A 182 -1.50 27.13 17.29
C ASP A 182 -1.03 28.14 16.24
N ALA A 183 0.09 27.86 15.58
CA ALA A 183 0.60 28.68 14.48
C ALA A 183 -0.33 28.68 13.26
N TYR A 184 -0.97 27.54 12.97
CA TYR A 184 -2.00 27.47 11.93
C TYR A 184 -3.23 28.30 12.29
N ALA A 185 -3.75 28.16 13.52
CA ALA A 185 -4.91 28.92 14.00
C ALA A 185 -4.66 30.43 14.05
N ASP A 186 -3.43 30.84 14.37
CA ASP A 186 -2.99 32.23 14.38
C ASP A 186 -2.75 32.80 12.97
N GLY A 187 -2.84 31.99 11.91
CA GLY A 187 -2.62 32.42 10.52
C GLY A 187 -1.15 32.71 10.17
N LYS A 188 -0.19 32.13 10.91
CA LYS A 188 1.26 32.35 10.73
C LYS A 188 1.89 31.47 9.64
N VAL A 189 1.11 30.61 8.98
CA VAL A 189 1.60 29.61 8.02
C VAL A 189 2.42 30.25 6.90
N ASP A 190 1.89 31.30 6.27
CA ASP A 190 2.54 31.96 5.13
C ASP A 190 3.87 32.62 5.56
N GLU A 191 3.90 33.27 6.74
CA GLU A 191 5.12 33.89 7.29
C GLU A 191 6.21 32.84 7.56
N ILE A 192 5.83 31.69 8.12
CA ILE A 192 6.74 30.57 8.40
C ILE A 192 7.27 29.97 7.09
N VAL A 193 6.39 29.74 6.12
CA VAL A 193 6.74 29.21 4.79
C VAL A 193 7.69 30.16 4.05
N ASP A 194 7.41 31.45 4.06
CA ASP A 194 8.27 32.48 3.46
C ASP A 194 9.65 32.49 4.14
N LYS A 195 9.69 32.39 5.47
CA LYS A 195 10.95 32.36 6.22
C LYS A 195 11.80 31.14 5.87
N ILE A 196 11.18 29.95 5.80
CA ILE A 196 11.86 28.70 5.44
C ILE A 196 12.41 28.78 4.01
N THR A 197 11.60 29.26 3.06
CA THR A 197 12.02 29.37 1.65
C THR A 197 13.09 30.43 1.40
N GLN A 198 13.05 31.57 2.10
CA GLN A 198 14.12 32.58 2.06
C GLN A 198 15.48 32.05 2.54
N ASN A 199 15.50 31.02 3.37
CA ASN A 199 16.72 30.34 3.85
C ASN A 199 17.16 29.18 2.94
N GLY A 200 16.64 29.12 1.72
CA GLY A 200 17.10 28.21 0.66
C GLY A 200 16.41 26.84 0.65
N PHE A 201 15.39 26.62 1.48
CA PHE A 201 14.63 25.38 1.45
C PHE A 201 13.57 25.42 0.35
N LYS A 202 13.53 24.37 -0.45
CA LYS A 202 12.48 24.11 -1.41
C LYS A 202 11.39 23.25 -0.75
N ILE A 203 10.16 23.73 -0.79
CA ILE A 203 8.99 22.94 -0.38
C ILE A 203 8.65 21.96 -1.50
N LEU A 204 8.71 20.68 -1.18
CA LEU A 204 8.39 19.56 -2.06
C LEU A 204 6.94 19.12 -1.90
N VAL A 205 6.46 19.10 -0.66
CA VAL A 205 5.06 18.83 -0.30
C VAL A 205 4.67 19.73 0.87
N GLN A 206 3.43 20.21 0.84
CA GLN A 206 2.77 20.92 1.91
C GLN A 206 1.37 20.34 2.07
N GLN A 207 1.08 19.75 3.23
CA GLN A 207 -0.18 19.04 3.46
C GLN A 207 -0.71 19.33 4.87
N GLU A 208 -2.03 19.54 4.97
CA GLU A 208 -2.72 19.62 6.26
C GLU A 208 -2.87 18.23 6.88
N HIS A 209 -2.52 18.10 8.16
CA HIS A 209 -2.58 16.85 8.90
C HIS A 209 -3.19 17.07 10.29
N HIS A 210 -4.14 16.23 10.67
CA HIS A 210 -4.68 16.20 12.04
C HIS A 210 -4.04 15.04 12.79
N LEU A 211 -3.20 15.35 13.77
CA LEU A 211 -2.54 14.32 14.57
C LEU A 211 -3.49 13.80 15.63
N ASN A 212 -3.63 12.48 15.71
CA ASN A 212 -4.24 11.84 16.87
C ASN A 212 -3.20 11.78 18.02
N GLU A 213 -3.64 11.43 19.24
CA GLU A 213 -2.76 11.40 20.41
C GLU A 213 -1.63 10.38 20.28
N HIS A 214 -1.90 9.24 19.65
CA HIS A 214 -0.89 8.20 19.43
C HIS A 214 0.22 8.69 18.50
N ASP A 215 -0.13 9.22 17.33
CA ASP A 215 0.81 9.72 16.33
C ASP A 215 1.63 10.90 16.88
N ALA A 216 0.99 11.80 17.64
CA ALA A 216 1.68 12.89 18.31
C ALA A 216 2.72 12.37 19.32
N ARG A 217 2.40 11.32 20.09
CA ARG A 217 3.32 10.70 21.05
C ARG A 217 4.48 9.98 20.35
N GLU A 218 4.21 9.27 19.26
CA GLU A 218 5.27 8.61 18.47
C GLU A 218 6.22 9.64 17.84
N LEU A 219 5.68 10.70 17.21
CA LEU A 219 6.46 11.77 16.59
C LEU A 219 7.34 12.52 17.61
N HIS A 220 6.82 12.73 18.83
CA HIS A 220 7.50 13.51 19.88
C HIS A 220 8.11 12.66 20.98
N ARG A 221 8.32 11.36 20.75
CA ARG A 221 8.88 10.42 21.75
C ARG A 221 10.18 10.90 22.36
N TYR A 222 11.03 11.61 21.61
CA TYR A 222 12.29 12.17 22.12
C TYR A 222 12.10 13.24 23.21
N LYS A 223 10.91 13.85 23.31
CA LYS A 223 10.54 14.81 24.35
C LYS A 223 9.89 14.17 25.58
N MET A 224 9.72 12.83 25.63
CA MET A 224 8.94 12.17 26.69
C MET A 224 9.43 12.43 28.13
N THR A 225 10.72 12.74 28.29
CA THR A 225 11.35 13.03 29.59
C THR A 225 11.43 14.52 29.90
N GLN A 226 11.00 15.39 28.98
CA GLN A 226 11.03 16.84 29.14
C GLN A 226 9.82 17.34 29.93
N GLU A 227 10.04 18.37 30.75
CA GLU A 227 8.97 19.04 31.47
C GLU A 227 8.01 19.71 30.47
N GLY A 228 6.70 19.51 30.65
CA GLY A 228 5.68 20.02 29.72
C GLY A 228 5.36 19.10 28.52
N TYR A 229 5.87 17.86 28.48
CA TYR A 229 5.57 16.90 27.40
C TYR A 229 4.06 16.70 27.16
N GLU A 230 3.28 16.48 28.22
CA GLU A 230 1.83 16.25 28.09
C GLU A 230 1.10 17.49 27.56
N GLU A 231 1.54 18.70 27.92
CA GLU A 231 1.00 19.95 27.36
C GLU A 231 1.37 20.12 25.89
N HIS A 232 2.57 19.69 25.49
CA HIS A 232 3.00 19.66 24.09
C HIS A 232 2.14 18.71 23.26
N ILE A 233 1.89 17.49 23.73
CA ILE A 233 1.02 16.52 23.05
C ILE A 233 -0.42 17.05 22.93
N ALA A 234 -0.97 17.64 23.99
CA ALA A 234 -2.29 18.25 23.95
C ALA A 234 -2.37 19.40 22.93
N ARG A 235 -1.29 20.16 22.74
CA ARG A 235 -1.22 21.23 21.74
C ARG A 235 -1.17 20.67 20.32
N MET A 236 -0.37 19.65 20.07
CA MET A 236 -0.24 19.02 18.75
C MET A 236 -1.52 18.33 18.27
N THR A 237 -2.37 17.87 19.20
CA THR A 237 -3.66 17.24 18.90
C THR A 237 -4.85 18.21 18.90
N SER A 238 -4.61 19.49 19.19
CA SER A 238 -5.68 20.49 19.35
C SER A 238 -6.32 20.95 18.04
N GLY A 239 -5.69 20.68 16.89
CA GLY A 239 -6.16 21.15 15.59
C GLY A 239 -5.27 20.72 14.42
N PRO A 240 -5.53 21.24 13.21
CA PRO A 240 -4.73 20.96 12.02
C PRO A 240 -3.29 21.48 12.16
N SER A 241 -2.33 20.63 11.83
CA SER A 241 -0.93 21.01 11.59
C SER A 241 -0.66 21.09 10.09
N ILE A 242 0.38 21.81 9.68
CA ILE A 242 0.89 21.75 8.29
C ILE A 242 2.20 20.97 8.28
N VAL A 243 2.21 19.87 7.53
CA VAL A 243 3.41 19.07 7.28
C VAL A 243 4.07 19.57 6.00
N LEU A 244 5.37 19.87 6.10
CA LEU A 244 6.24 20.30 5.02
C LEU A 244 7.29 19.24 4.74
N LEU A 245 7.36 18.76 3.51
CA LEU A 245 8.51 18.03 2.99
C LEU A 245 9.47 19.03 2.35
N LEU A 246 10.69 19.12 2.87
CA LEU A 246 11.64 20.17 2.51
C LEU A 246 12.90 19.55 1.92
N GLN A 247 13.48 20.20 0.90
CA GLN A 247 14.77 19.85 0.33
C GLN A 247 15.65 21.10 0.25
N LYS A 248 16.95 20.94 0.53
CA LYS A 248 17.96 21.97 0.31
C LYS A 248 19.11 21.40 -0.51
N THR A 249 19.26 21.91 -1.73
CA THR A 249 20.17 21.33 -2.74
C THR A 249 21.64 21.73 -2.56
N ASP A 250 21.91 22.77 -1.78
CA ASP A 250 23.24 23.32 -1.48
C ASP A 250 23.65 23.09 -0.02
N ALA A 251 23.01 22.14 0.66
CA ALA A 251 23.31 21.83 2.05
C ALA A 251 24.77 21.39 2.21
N LYS A 252 25.48 21.93 3.22
CA LYS A 252 26.88 21.62 3.53
C LYS A 252 27.02 20.28 4.27
N ASP A 253 26.09 20.01 5.17
CA ASP A 253 26.01 18.78 5.96
C ASP A 253 24.79 17.98 5.49
N SER A 254 23.77 17.79 6.33
CA SER A 254 22.49 17.19 5.94
C SER A 254 21.38 18.23 5.86
N THR A 255 20.36 17.97 5.03
CA THR A 255 19.15 18.82 4.99
C THR A 255 18.41 18.84 6.33
N VAL A 256 18.56 17.78 7.14
CA VAL A 256 17.99 17.69 8.50
C VAL A 256 18.70 18.66 9.44
N ASP A 257 20.02 18.62 9.51
CA ASP A 257 20.82 19.46 10.41
C ASP A 257 20.62 20.95 10.09
N GLU A 258 20.58 21.31 8.81
CA GLU A 258 20.38 22.71 8.43
C GLU A 258 18.99 23.25 8.79
N LEU A 259 17.95 22.42 8.72
CA LEU A 259 16.62 22.85 9.15
C LEU A 259 16.57 22.96 10.68
N LEU A 260 17.20 22.02 11.38
CA LEU A 260 17.29 22.02 12.83
C LEU A 260 18.01 23.28 13.35
N ASP A 261 19.13 23.65 12.73
CA ASP A 261 19.86 24.88 13.05
C ASP A 261 19.03 26.13 12.77
N LEU A 262 18.31 26.16 11.65
CA LEU A 262 17.42 27.27 11.30
C LEU A 262 16.28 27.41 12.31
N VAL A 263 15.61 26.31 12.66
CA VAL A 263 14.52 26.30 13.65
C VAL A 263 15.03 26.71 15.02
N ASN A 264 16.24 26.30 15.43
CA ASN A 264 16.78 26.64 16.74
C ASN A 264 17.31 28.09 16.84
N SER A 265 17.69 28.70 15.72
CA SER A 265 18.26 30.06 15.69
C SER A 265 17.25 31.17 15.45
N ASP A 266 16.08 30.86 14.89
CA ASP A 266 15.01 31.82 14.62
C ASP A 266 13.84 31.67 15.60
N GLU A 267 13.50 32.74 16.33
CA GLU A 267 12.46 32.70 17.37
C GLU A 267 11.07 32.35 16.80
N LEU A 268 10.71 32.84 15.61
CA LEU A 268 9.42 32.51 14.99
C LEU A 268 9.35 31.01 14.70
N LEU A 269 10.38 30.44 14.09
CA LEU A 269 10.39 29.02 13.75
C LEU A 269 10.46 28.13 15.00
N LYS A 270 11.28 28.49 15.99
CA LYS A 270 11.42 27.76 17.26
C LYS A 270 10.10 27.62 18.02
N GLU A 271 9.32 28.69 18.05
CA GLU A 271 8.04 28.73 18.75
C GLU A 271 6.90 28.03 18.01
N ASN A 272 7.01 27.85 16.69
CA ASN A 272 5.86 27.47 15.85
C ASN A 272 6.09 26.22 14.98
N VAL A 273 7.32 25.71 14.89
CA VAL A 273 7.69 24.59 14.01
C VAL A 273 8.45 23.52 14.80
N ASP A 274 8.00 22.28 14.68
CA ASP A 274 8.80 21.11 15.03
C ASP A 274 9.41 20.53 13.76
N CYS A 275 10.61 19.96 13.84
CA CYS A 275 11.28 19.36 12.69
C CYS A 275 11.91 18.02 13.05
N THR A 276 12.24 17.23 12.02
CA THR A 276 12.96 15.97 12.18
C THR A 276 14.27 16.20 12.96
N GLN A 277 14.51 15.39 14.00
CA GLN A 277 15.66 15.57 14.90
C GLN A 277 16.92 14.83 14.44
N SER A 278 16.77 13.78 13.62
CA SER A 278 17.90 13.02 13.09
C SER A 278 17.52 12.32 11.78
N MET A 279 18.53 11.97 11.00
CA MET A 279 18.35 11.22 9.75
C MET A 279 17.72 9.84 9.98
N ASP A 280 17.91 9.23 11.16
CA ASP A 280 17.40 7.91 11.50
C ASP A 280 15.87 7.87 11.65
N ASN A 281 15.27 8.99 12.10
CA ASN A 281 13.83 9.07 12.36
C ASN A 281 13.03 9.46 11.11
N ILE A 282 13.68 10.05 10.10
CA ILE A 282 12.99 10.69 8.98
C ILE A 282 12.03 9.77 8.23
N HIS A 283 12.37 8.48 8.10
CA HIS A 283 11.55 7.54 7.36
C HIS A 283 10.30 7.16 8.15
N GLU A 284 10.44 6.95 9.47
CA GLU A 284 9.31 6.67 10.36
C GLU A 284 8.35 7.86 10.37
N GLU A 285 8.89 9.07 10.53
CA GLU A 285 8.13 10.33 10.49
C GLU A 285 7.44 10.57 9.14
N LEU A 286 8.13 10.29 8.01
CA LEU A 286 7.56 10.42 6.67
C LEU A 286 6.41 9.42 6.45
N THR A 287 6.55 8.21 6.97
CA THR A 287 5.53 7.16 6.84
C THR A 287 4.30 7.50 7.65
N LEU A 288 4.50 8.05 8.85
CA LEU A 288 3.43 8.46 9.75
C LEU A 288 2.67 9.67 9.20
N LEU A 289 3.40 10.72 8.77
CA LEU A 289 2.80 12.01 8.42
C LEU A 289 2.37 12.11 6.95
N LEU A 290 3.04 11.40 6.05
CA LEU A 290 2.80 11.45 4.62
C LEU A 290 2.78 10.03 4.02
N PRO A 291 1.89 9.13 4.50
CA PRO A 291 1.86 7.74 4.06
C PRO A 291 1.63 7.60 2.55
N ASN A 292 0.92 8.53 1.93
CA ASN A 292 0.68 8.56 0.48
C ASN A 292 1.93 8.89 -0.36
N ILE A 293 2.97 9.48 0.25
CA ILE A 293 4.28 9.70 -0.38
C ILE A 293 5.14 8.43 -0.25
N VAL A 294 5.02 7.72 0.88
CA VAL A 294 5.74 6.47 1.17
C VAL A 294 5.11 5.26 0.48
N GLN A 295 3.80 5.30 0.18
CA GLN A 295 3.17 4.40 -0.77
C GLN A 295 3.95 4.53 -2.07
N ARG A 296 4.75 3.48 -2.37
CA ARG A 296 5.69 3.40 -3.48
C ARG A 296 5.44 4.49 -4.52
N PRO A 297 6.30 5.52 -4.61
CA PRO A 297 6.50 6.15 -5.89
C PRO A 297 6.74 4.99 -6.86
N ARG A 298 5.98 4.91 -7.96
CA ARG A 298 6.40 4.09 -9.10
C ARG A 298 7.77 4.65 -9.47
N THR A 299 8.82 3.99 -9.02
CA THR A 299 10.18 4.50 -9.16
C THR A 299 10.51 4.59 -10.65
N PRO A 300 11.05 5.72 -11.13
CA PRO A 300 11.57 5.85 -12.48
C PRO A 300 12.98 5.24 -12.59
N GLU A 301 13.24 4.13 -11.89
CA GLU A 301 14.37 3.25 -12.15
C GLU A 301 13.86 2.06 -12.95
N GLY A 302 13.84 2.19 -14.29
CA GLY A 302 13.70 1.05 -15.20
C GLY A 302 12.56 0.07 -14.92
N ASN A 303 11.43 0.52 -14.36
CA ASN A 303 10.23 -0.22 -13.95
C ASN A 303 10.33 -1.76 -14.06
N LEU A 304 11.11 -2.38 -13.17
CA LEU A 304 11.20 -3.83 -13.07
C LEU A 304 9.83 -4.37 -12.63
N GLU A 305 9.14 -5.01 -13.57
CA GLU A 305 7.87 -5.68 -13.35
C GLU A 305 8.12 -7.14 -12.93
N ARG A 306 7.17 -7.71 -12.19
CA ARG A 306 7.25 -9.07 -11.66
C ARG A 306 6.18 -9.92 -12.35
N THR A 307 6.53 -11.15 -12.71
CA THR A 307 5.57 -12.11 -13.27
C THR A 307 5.87 -13.53 -12.78
N LEU A 308 4.92 -14.43 -13.01
CA LEU A 308 5.04 -15.84 -12.69
C LEU A 308 5.24 -16.64 -13.99
N ALA A 309 6.12 -17.63 -13.95
CA ALA A 309 6.09 -18.74 -14.91
C ALA A 309 5.87 -20.06 -14.19
N ILE A 310 4.98 -20.92 -14.69
CA ILE A 310 4.84 -22.29 -14.20
C ILE A 310 5.22 -23.25 -15.33
N ILE A 311 6.19 -24.12 -15.05
CA ILE A 311 6.53 -25.28 -15.87
C ILE A 311 5.66 -26.45 -15.40
N ARG A 312 4.74 -26.90 -16.26
CA ARG A 312 3.75 -27.94 -15.92
C ARG A 312 4.37 -29.34 -15.86
N PRO A 313 3.73 -30.33 -15.20
CA PRO A 313 4.34 -31.61 -14.89
C PRO A 313 4.80 -32.42 -16.09
N SER A 314 4.02 -32.45 -17.17
CA SER A 314 4.40 -33.15 -18.41
C SER A 314 5.68 -32.59 -19.04
N THR A 315 5.91 -31.29 -18.90
CA THR A 315 7.02 -30.56 -19.52
C THR A 315 8.25 -30.55 -18.63
N LEU A 316 8.04 -30.44 -17.32
CA LEU A 316 9.11 -30.36 -16.32
C LEU A 316 10.08 -31.54 -16.44
N LYS A 317 9.54 -32.74 -16.71
CA LYS A 317 10.30 -33.99 -16.86
C LYS A 317 11.38 -33.95 -17.93
N PHE A 318 11.21 -33.12 -18.96
CA PHE A 318 12.08 -33.12 -20.14
C PHE A 318 12.83 -31.81 -20.36
N TYR A 319 12.22 -30.67 -20.02
CA TYR A 319 12.68 -29.36 -20.50
C TYR A 319 12.98 -28.33 -19.41
N LYS A 320 13.00 -28.70 -18.13
CA LYS A 320 13.23 -27.77 -17.00
C LYS A 320 14.42 -26.84 -17.24
N ASP A 321 15.61 -27.42 -17.40
CA ASP A 321 16.85 -26.64 -17.45
C ASP A 321 16.96 -25.81 -18.73
N ALA A 322 16.51 -26.35 -19.86
CA ALA A 322 16.46 -25.64 -21.14
C ALA A 322 15.53 -24.41 -21.08
N ILE A 323 14.34 -24.57 -20.49
CA ILE A 323 13.37 -23.48 -20.32
C ILE A 323 13.95 -22.40 -19.40
N VAL A 324 14.49 -22.78 -18.24
CA VAL A 324 15.05 -21.82 -17.27
C VAL A 324 16.25 -21.09 -17.86
N SER A 325 17.14 -21.77 -18.59
CA SER A 325 18.26 -21.13 -19.30
C SER A 325 17.74 -20.09 -20.29
N ARG A 326 16.79 -20.48 -21.14
CA ARG A 326 16.23 -19.58 -22.15
C ARG A 326 15.51 -18.36 -21.55
N ILE A 327 14.87 -18.52 -20.39
CA ILE A 327 14.29 -17.40 -19.63
C ILE A 327 15.38 -16.39 -19.25
N ARG A 328 16.49 -16.87 -18.69
CA ARG A 328 17.63 -16.02 -18.29
C ARG A 328 18.28 -15.35 -19.50
N ASP A 329 18.51 -16.09 -20.58
CA ASP A 329 19.09 -15.58 -21.82
C ASP A 329 18.20 -14.49 -22.47
N SER A 330 16.89 -14.55 -22.22
CA SER A 330 15.93 -13.53 -22.64
C SER A 330 15.92 -12.28 -21.74
N GLY A 331 16.86 -12.17 -20.80
CA GLY A 331 17.04 -11.03 -19.91
C GLY A 331 16.06 -10.97 -18.75
N PHE A 332 15.41 -12.09 -18.39
CA PHE A 332 14.65 -12.20 -17.15
C PHE A 332 15.56 -12.63 -16.02
N GLU A 333 15.44 -11.94 -14.89
CA GLU A 333 15.99 -12.43 -13.64
C GLU A 333 15.03 -13.46 -13.03
N VAL A 334 15.54 -14.66 -12.77
CA VAL A 334 14.81 -15.69 -12.04
C VAL A 334 15.19 -15.55 -10.57
N THR A 335 14.42 -14.75 -9.82
CA THR A 335 14.75 -14.46 -8.41
C THR A 335 14.38 -15.58 -7.47
N ARG A 336 13.33 -16.35 -7.80
CA ARG A 336 12.89 -17.50 -6.99
C ARG A 336 12.40 -18.66 -7.84
N THR A 337 12.49 -19.84 -7.25
CA THR A 337 12.07 -21.11 -7.85
C THR A 337 11.53 -21.99 -6.73
N THR A 338 10.33 -22.53 -6.90
CA THR A 338 9.78 -23.53 -5.97
C THR A 338 9.16 -24.69 -6.74
N GLU A 339 9.36 -25.90 -6.26
CA GLU A 339 8.69 -27.09 -6.76
C GLU A 339 7.33 -27.20 -6.07
N ILE A 340 6.27 -27.36 -6.85
CA ILE A 340 4.90 -27.42 -6.35
C ILE A 340 4.26 -28.74 -6.80
N GLN A 341 3.53 -29.38 -5.89
CA GLN A 341 2.67 -30.51 -6.20
C GLN A 341 1.25 -30.14 -5.76
N LEU A 342 0.44 -29.67 -6.70
CA LEU A 342 -0.91 -29.21 -6.35
C LEU A 342 -1.84 -30.38 -6.11
N THR A 343 -2.59 -30.30 -5.02
CA THR A 343 -3.79 -31.12 -4.82
C THR A 343 -4.89 -30.63 -5.76
N ARG A 344 -5.89 -31.48 -6.03
CA ARG A 344 -7.04 -31.10 -6.86
C ARG A 344 -7.75 -29.84 -6.35
N PRO A 345 -8.08 -29.69 -5.04
CA PRO A 345 -8.69 -28.46 -4.53
C PRO A 345 -7.84 -27.21 -4.78
N GLN A 346 -6.51 -27.29 -4.56
CA GLN A 346 -5.61 -26.15 -4.80
C GLN A 346 -5.52 -25.79 -6.29
N ALA A 347 -5.50 -26.79 -7.18
CA ALA A 347 -5.50 -26.55 -8.62
C ALA A 347 -6.83 -25.91 -9.09
N GLU A 348 -7.96 -26.37 -8.55
CA GLU A 348 -9.29 -25.82 -8.84
C GLU A 348 -9.43 -24.37 -8.33
N GLU A 349 -8.90 -24.08 -7.14
CA GLU A 349 -8.83 -22.72 -6.60
C GLU A 349 -7.98 -21.82 -7.51
N PHE A 350 -6.77 -22.26 -7.86
CA PHE A 350 -5.85 -21.47 -8.67
C PHE A 350 -6.40 -21.18 -10.07
N TYR A 351 -7.07 -22.15 -10.70
CA TYR A 351 -7.65 -22.04 -12.03
C TYR A 351 -9.16 -21.75 -12.06
N ALA A 352 -9.76 -21.26 -10.96
CA ALA A 352 -11.20 -21.04 -10.85
C ALA A 352 -11.80 -20.21 -11.99
N ALA A 353 -11.05 -19.22 -12.51
CA ALA A 353 -11.45 -18.38 -13.65
C ALA A 353 -11.61 -19.15 -14.97
N LYS A 354 -11.14 -20.40 -15.05
CA LYS A 354 -11.21 -21.29 -16.22
C LYS A 354 -12.24 -22.40 -16.07
N LYS A 355 -13.04 -22.41 -15.01
CA LYS A 355 -13.99 -23.49 -14.70
C LYS A 355 -14.99 -23.80 -15.82
N ASN A 356 -15.37 -22.80 -16.59
CA ASN A 356 -16.35 -22.94 -17.69
C ASN A 356 -15.71 -23.27 -19.05
N GLU A 357 -14.38 -23.42 -19.11
CA GLU A 357 -13.67 -23.73 -20.34
C GLU A 357 -13.73 -25.24 -20.64
N SER A 358 -13.87 -25.61 -21.90
CA SER A 358 -13.99 -27.02 -22.31
C SER A 358 -12.76 -27.89 -21.98
N PHE A 359 -11.61 -27.26 -21.72
CA PHE A 359 -10.35 -27.91 -21.35
C PHE A 359 -10.06 -27.89 -19.84
N TYR A 360 -10.99 -27.40 -19.01
CA TYR A 360 -10.75 -27.22 -17.58
C TYR A 360 -10.37 -28.51 -16.85
N GLU A 361 -11.11 -29.60 -17.06
CA GLU A 361 -10.80 -30.88 -16.41
C GLU A 361 -9.43 -31.44 -16.85
N ASP A 362 -9.11 -31.31 -18.15
CA ASP A 362 -7.79 -31.71 -18.67
C ASP A 362 -6.67 -30.86 -18.03
N LEU A 363 -6.93 -29.58 -17.75
CA LEU A 363 -5.99 -28.68 -17.07
C LEU A 363 -5.79 -29.05 -15.60
N ILE A 364 -6.86 -29.34 -14.86
CA ILE A 364 -6.78 -29.78 -13.46
C ILE A 364 -6.05 -31.12 -13.37
N GLN A 365 -6.35 -32.05 -14.28
CA GLN A 365 -5.65 -33.33 -14.35
C GLN A 365 -4.15 -33.14 -14.63
N GLU A 366 -3.78 -32.31 -15.60
CA GLU A 366 -2.37 -32.02 -15.92
C GLU A 366 -1.63 -31.49 -14.69
N MET A 367 -2.20 -30.49 -14.01
CA MET A 367 -1.56 -29.80 -12.88
C MET A 367 -1.44 -30.65 -11.61
N THR A 368 -2.28 -31.68 -11.47
CA THR A 368 -2.28 -32.60 -10.31
C THR A 368 -1.54 -33.91 -10.59
N SER A 369 -1.13 -34.15 -11.85
CA SER A 369 -0.48 -35.40 -12.28
C SER A 369 0.94 -35.62 -11.74
N GLY A 370 1.59 -34.57 -11.23
CA GLY A 370 2.98 -34.61 -10.79
C GLY A 370 3.53 -33.23 -10.44
N PRO A 371 4.84 -33.14 -10.17
CA PRO A 371 5.45 -31.91 -9.71
C PRO A 371 5.51 -30.90 -10.86
N SER A 372 5.25 -29.63 -10.54
CA SER A 372 5.48 -28.47 -11.39
C SER A 372 6.56 -27.60 -10.76
N VAL A 373 7.11 -26.65 -11.54
CA VAL A 373 7.99 -25.63 -10.98
C VAL A 373 7.39 -24.25 -11.23
N ALA A 374 7.25 -23.47 -10.16
CA ALA A 374 6.89 -22.06 -10.20
C ALA A 374 8.14 -21.19 -10.11
N LEU A 375 8.26 -20.21 -11.00
CA LEU A 375 9.37 -19.28 -11.11
C LEU A 375 8.89 -17.85 -10.89
N TYR A 376 9.58 -17.13 -10.01
CA TYR A 376 9.40 -15.70 -9.81
C TYR A 376 10.35 -14.97 -10.76
N LEU A 377 9.78 -14.22 -11.70
CA LEU A 377 10.52 -13.56 -12.75
C LEU A 377 10.48 -12.04 -12.58
N ILE A 378 11.63 -11.38 -12.73
CA ILE A 378 11.76 -9.92 -12.71
C ILE A 378 12.40 -9.45 -14.01
N LYS A 379 11.77 -8.46 -14.64
CA LYS A 379 12.27 -7.75 -15.83
C LYS A 379 11.45 -6.49 -16.06
N LYS A 380 11.99 -5.49 -16.76
CA LYS A 380 11.14 -4.44 -17.33
C LYS A 380 10.05 -5.06 -18.23
N ASP A 381 8.81 -4.66 -17.99
CA ASP A 381 7.61 -5.17 -18.71
C ASP A 381 7.50 -6.71 -18.70
N ALA A 382 7.92 -7.35 -17.60
CA ALA A 382 7.97 -8.79 -17.42
C ALA A 382 6.69 -9.55 -17.81
N VAL A 383 5.50 -9.02 -17.48
CA VAL A 383 4.22 -9.70 -17.78
C VAL A 383 4.02 -9.81 -19.28
N GLN A 384 4.09 -8.69 -20.01
CA GLN A 384 3.92 -8.71 -21.46
C GLN A 384 5.12 -9.33 -22.17
N GLY A 385 6.34 -9.04 -21.70
CA GLY A 385 7.57 -9.60 -22.24
C GLY A 385 7.60 -11.12 -22.16
N PHE A 386 7.15 -11.73 -21.06
CA PHE A 386 7.16 -13.18 -20.94
C PHE A 386 6.04 -13.82 -21.77
N ARG A 387 4.87 -13.16 -21.87
CA ARG A 387 3.80 -13.61 -22.76
C ARG A 387 4.19 -13.61 -24.23
N ALA A 388 4.92 -12.60 -24.67
CA ALA A 388 5.44 -12.53 -26.03
C ALA A 388 6.36 -13.72 -26.33
N LEU A 389 7.23 -14.07 -25.37
CA LEU A 389 8.09 -15.25 -25.50
C LEU A 389 7.30 -16.56 -25.48
N LEU A 390 6.22 -16.66 -24.70
CA LEU A 390 5.38 -17.86 -24.66
C LEU A 390 4.76 -18.21 -26.00
N GLY A 391 4.30 -17.20 -26.75
CA GLY A 391 3.54 -17.42 -27.99
C GLY A 391 2.05 -17.69 -27.77
N PRO A 392 1.30 -18.01 -28.84
CA PRO A 392 -0.16 -18.13 -28.80
C PRO A 392 -0.62 -19.23 -27.84
N ALA A 393 -1.75 -19.00 -27.16
CA ALA A 393 -2.34 -20.01 -26.26
C ALA A 393 -3.13 -21.09 -27.02
N ASP A 394 -3.65 -20.73 -28.19
CA ASP A 394 -4.33 -21.64 -29.09
C ASP A 394 -3.32 -22.55 -29.79
N LYS A 395 -3.39 -23.86 -29.50
CA LYS A 395 -2.47 -24.86 -30.05
C LYS A 395 -2.48 -24.93 -31.57
N SER A 396 -3.58 -24.56 -32.23
CA SER A 396 -3.65 -24.56 -33.70
C SER A 396 -2.71 -23.54 -34.33
N LYS A 397 -2.40 -22.45 -33.61
CA LYS A 397 -1.55 -21.34 -34.08
C LYS A 397 -0.09 -21.47 -33.67
N ILE A 398 0.25 -22.47 -32.85
CA ILE A 398 1.62 -22.65 -32.34
C ILE A 398 2.60 -22.92 -33.47
N LYS A 399 2.23 -23.75 -34.46
CA LYS A 399 3.10 -24.15 -35.59
C LYS A 399 3.63 -22.96 -36.39
N GLU A 400 2.88 -21.86 -36.43
CA GLU A 400 3.23 -20.65 -37.16
C GLU A 400 4.03 -19.65 -36.30
N ALA A 401 4.11 -19.88 -34.99
CA ALA A 401 4.79 -19.02 -34.02
C ALA A 401 6.20 -19.53 -33.69
N SER A 402 7.02 -19.73 -34.72
CA SER A 402 8.41 -20.18 -34.56
C SER A 402 9.21 -19.25 -33.64
N GLY A 403 10.11 -19.83 -32.84
CA GLY A 403 10.90 -19.08 -31.87
C GLY A 403 10.14 -18.70 -30.59
N THR A 404 8.92 -19.20 -30.35
CA THR A 404 8.23 -19.06 -29.05
C THR A 404 8.47 -20.29 -28.15
N PHE A 405 8.29 -20.15 -26.83
CA PHE A 405 8.43 -21.29 -25.91
C PHE A 405 7.42 -22.40 -26.22
N ARG A 406 6.16 -22.05 -26.51
CA ARG A 406 5.14 -23.06 -26.80
C ARG A 406 5.43 -23.79 -28.11
N HIS A 407 5.97 -23.13 -29.12
CA HIS A 407 6.41 -23.82 -30.33
C HIS A 407 7.55 -24.81 -30.07
N GLU A 408 8.48 -24.48 -29.19
CA GLU A 408 9.66 -25.31 -28.94
C GLU A 408 9.42 -26.44 -27.92
N PHE A 409 8.61 -26.19 -26.89
CA PHE A 409 8.50 -27.06 -25.73
C PHE A 409 7.11 -27.68 -25.52
N ASP A 410 6.07 -27.28 -26.27
CA ASP A 410 4.75 -27.89 -26.10
C ASP A 410 4.76 -29.38 -26.50
N ILE A 411 4.16 -30.21 -25.65
CA ILE A 411 3.91 -31.60 -25.97
C ILE A 411 2.77 -31.71 -26.99
N VAL A 412 3.02 -32.40 -28.10
CA VAL A 412 2.13 -32.45 -29.28
C VAL A 412 0.78 -33.09 -28.95
N ASP A 413 0.76 -34.15 -28.15
CA ASP A 413 -0.45 -34.95 -27.88
C ASP A 413 -1.26 -34.49 -26.66
N THR A 414 -0.98 -33.29 -26.11
CA THR A 414 -1.73 -32.74 -24.98
C THR A 414 -2.64 -31.59 -25.43
N LYS A 415 -3.79 -31.42 -24.78
CA LYS A 415 -4.65 -30.23 -24.98
C LYS A 415 -4.16 -29.00 -24.21
N ILE A 416 -3.26 -29.23 -23.25
CA ILE A 416 -2.81 -28.24 -22.27
C ILE A 416 -1.37 -27.83 -22.63
N ASN A 417 -1.13 -26.52 -22.76
CA ASN A 417 0.19 -25.99 -23.12
C ASN A 417 1.23 -26.29 -22.03
N SER A 418 2.51 -26.25 -22.36
CA SER A 418 3.59 -26.64 -21.44
C SER A 418 3.89 -25.64 -20.33
N LEU A 419 3.59 -24.37 -20.57
CA LEU A 419 3.88 -23.26 -19.68
C LEU A 419 2.65 -22.40 -19.41
N HIS A 420 2.52 -21.96 -18.15
CA HIS A 420 1.55 -20.96 -17.72
C HIS A 420 2.24 -19.66 -17.32
N ALA A 421 1.60 -18.54 -17.66
CA ALA A 421 1.96 -17.22 -17.17
C ALA A 421 0.72 -16.34 -17.12
N PRO A 422 0.68 -15.37 -16.19
CA PRO A 422 -0.42 -14.42 -16.06
C PRO A 422 -0.53 -13.53 -17.31
N SER A 423 -1.73 -13.03 -17.55
CA SER A 423 -2.07 -12.13 -18.66
C SER A 423 -2.02 -10.65 -18.31
N THR A 424 -2.13 -10.35 -17.02
CA THR A 424 -2.20 -8.99 -16.48
C THR A 424 -1.35 -8.88 -15.22
N ARG A 425 -0.98 -7.64 -14.83
CA ARG A 425 -0.31 -7.35 -13.56
C ARG A 425 -1.08 -7.84 -12.35
N ALA A 426 -2.40 -7.65 -12.36
CA ALA A 426 -3.26 -8.08 -11.25
C ALA A 426 -3.25 -9.61 -11.10
N GLU A 427 -3.35 -10.34 -12.22
CA GLU A 427 -3.22 -11.80 -12.21
C GLU A 427 -1.82 -12.23 -11.76
N ALA A 428 -0.77 -11.55 -12.23
CA ALA A 428 0.60 -11.84 -11.82
C ALA A 428 0.80 -11.70 -10.32
N ASN A 429 0.34 -10.60 -9.71
CA ASN A 429 0.43 -10.39 -8.28
C ASN A 429 -0.37 -11.46 -7.49
N ARG A 430 -1.60 -11.79 -7.92
CA ARG A 430 -2.40 -12.85 -7.27
C ARG A 430 -1.72 -14.20 -7.37
N ASN A 431 -1.20 -14.54 -8.55
CA ASN A 431 -0.52 -15.80 -8.82
C ASN A 431 0.79 -15.91 -8.04
N LEU A 432 1.56 -14.83 -7.96
CA LEU A 432 2.77 -14.77 -7.14
C LEU A 432 2.44 -14.97 -5.66
N ARG A 433 1.45 -14.27 -5.10
CA ARG A 433 1.01 -14.47 -3.71
C ARG A 433 0.55 -15.90 -3.40
N PHE A 434 -0.04 -16.58 -4.39
CA PHE A 434 -0.48 -17.96 -4.23
C PHE A 434 0.69 -18.94 -4.05
N PHE A 435 1.80 -18.76 -4.79
CA PHE A 435 2.97 -19.66 -4.72
C PHE A 435 4.15 -19.13 -3.89
N PHE A 436 4.15 -17.83 -3.62
CA PHE A 436 5.16 -17.09 -2.87
C PHE A 436 4.43 -16.12 -1.92
N PRO A 437 3.71 -16.62 -0.91
CA PRO A 437 3.02 -15.78 0.05
C PRO A 437 4.04 -14.96 0.86
N GLU A 438 3.69 -13.70 1.14
CA GLU A 438 4.44 -12.89 2.09
C GLU A 438 4.09 -13.35 3.50
N GLU A 439 5.08 -13.91 4.19
CA GLU A 439 4.93 -14.38 5.56
C GLU A 439 5.28 -13.24 6.52
N ARG A 440 4.51 -13.13 7.59
CA ARG A 440 4.79 -12.24 8.71
C ARG A 440 5.20 -13.07 9.91
N ILE A 441 6.20 -12.61 10.64
CA ILE A 441 6.67 -13.23 11.88
C ILE A 441 6.76 -12.18 12.98
N LEU A 442 6.67 -12.64 14.23
CA LEU A 442 7.03 -11.84 15.39
C LEU A 442 8.48 -12.15 15.78
N ALA A 443 9.33 -11.13 15.75
CA ALA A 443 10.65 -11.15 16.37
C ALA A 443 10.57 -10.49 17.75
N ILE A 444 11.01 -11.21 18.78
CA ILE A 444 11.14 -10.66 20.14
C ILE A 444 12.61 -10.64 20.52
N LEU A 445 13.15 -9.45 20.72
CA LEU A 445 14.45 -9.22 21.31
C LEU A 445 14.24 -9.14 22.82
N LYS A 446 14.76 -10.13 23.53
CA LYS A 446 14.57 -10.34 24.96
C LYS A 446 15.16 -9.17 25.77
N PRO A 447 14.80 -9.05 27.06
CA PRO A 447 15.33 -8.00 27.93
C PRO A 447 16.86 -8.02 28.01
N ASN A 448 17.46 -6.92 28.47
CA ASN A 448 18.91 -6.77 28.72
C ASN A 448 19.84 -6.80 27.49
N LEU A 449 19.30 -6.73 26.27
CA LEU A 449 20.09 -6.32 25.10
C LEU A 449 20.34 -4.81 25.17
N THR A 450 21.59 -4.40 24.94
CA THR A 450 21.96 -2.98 24.82
C THR A 450 21.38 -2.38 23.54
N ASP A 451 21.19 -1.06 23.49
CA ASP A 451 20.65 -0.40 22.29
C ASP A 451 21.55 -0.58 21.07
N GLN A 452 22.86 -0.65 21.27
CA GLN A 452 23.80 -1.01 20.21
C GLN A 452 23.52 -2.41 19.65
N GLN A 453 23.36 -3.42 20.52
CA GLN A 453 23.05 -4.79 20.08
C GLN A 453 21.68 -4.85 19.37
N LYS A 454 20.67 -4.14 19.85
CA LYS A 454 19.37 -4.06 19.18
C LYS A 454 19.50 -3.47 17.77
N SER A 455 20.24 -2.38 17.62
CA SER A 455 20.49 -1.75 16.31
C SER A 455 21.24 -2.67 15.36
N GLU A 456 22.26 -3.39 15.82
CA GLU A 456 22.99 -4.39 15.02
C GLU A 456 22.09 -5.56 14.57
N ILE A 457 21.21 -6.02 15.46
CA ILE A 457 20.23 -7.06 15.16
C ILE A 457 19.23 -6.58 14.11
N VAL A 458 18.67 -5.37 14.27
CA VAL A 458 17.73 -4.79 13.31
C VAL A 458 18.39 -4.55 11.95
N GLU A 459 19.65 -4.12 11.93
CA GLU A 459 20.43 -3.99 10.69
C GLU A 459 20.65 -5.33 10.00
N THR A 460 20.80 -6.41 10.78
CA THR A 460 20.86 -7.78 10.25
C THR A 460 19.56 -8.18 9.56
N PHE A 461 18.40 -7.75 10.09
CA PHE A 461 17.10 -8.00 9.45
C PHE A 461 17.01 -7.29 8.10
N LYS A 462 17.43 -6.02 8.03
CA LYS A 462 17.45 -5.23 6.79
C LYS A 462 18.37 -5.87 5.75
N LYS A 463 19.58 -6.29 6.13
CA LYS A 463 20.53 -6.99 5.25
C LYS A 463 20.02 -8.34 4.75
N ALA A 464 19.11 -8.98 5.49
CA ALA A 464 18.45 -10.20 5.09
C ALA A 464 17.11 -9.95 4.37
N ASP A 465 16.85 -8.72 3.89
CA ASP A 465 15.62 -8.20 3.29
C ASP A 465 14.33 -8.58 4.02
N PHE A 466 14.33 -8.48 5.35
CA PHE A 466 13.09 -8.39 6.11
C PHE A 466 12.60 -6.95 6.13
N PHE A 467 11.30 -6.76 5.94
CA PHE A 467 10.64 -5.48 6.17
C PHE A 467 10.13 -5.44 7.60
N VAL A 468 10.45 -4.38 8.34
CA VAL A 468 9.86 -4.13 9.65
C VAL A 468 8.52 -3.43 9.40
N LEU A 469 7.41 -4.12 9.66
CA LEU A 469 6.07 -3.58 9.48
C LEU A 469 5.57 -2.82 10.71
N ALA A 470 5.95 -3.28 11.89
CA ALA A 470 5.58 -2.67 13.16
C ALA A 470 6.68 -2.94 14.19
N ARG A 471 6.82 -2.03 15.15
CA ARG A 471 7.83 -2.10 16.20
C ARG A 471 7.31 -1.45 17.46
N LYS A 472 7.49 -2.08 18.63
CA LYS A 472 7.26 -1.45 19.93
C LYS A 472 8.13 -2.06 21.01
N THR A 473 8.27 -1.33 22.11
CA THR A 473 8.95 -1.78 23.33
C THR A 473 7.92 -2.00 24.43
N GLU A 474 7.87 -3.21 25.02
CA GLU A 474 6.88 -3.55 26.04
C GLU A 474 7.48 -4.51 27.09
N ILE A 475 7.02 -4.39 28.34
CA ILE A 475 7.28 -5.38 29.38
C ILE A 475 6.17 -6.43 29.29
N LEU A 476 6.55 -7.67 28.94
CA LEU A 476 5.58 -8.75 28.77
C LEU A 476 5.00 -9.22 30.11
N THR A 477 3.75 -9.66 30.13
CA THR A 477 3.12 -10.32 31.29
C THR A 477 3.42 -11.83 31.29
N PRO A 478 3.34 -12.51 32.46
CA PRO A 478 3.49 -13.97 32.51
C PRO A 478 2.53 -14.72 31.59
N GLU A 479 1.31 -14.21 31.41
CA GLU A 479 0.28 -14.77 30.53
C GLU A 479 0.63 -14.60 29.05
N GLN A 480 1.20 -13.44 28.67
CA GLN A 480 1.72 -13.22 27.32
C GLN A 480 2.91 -14.17 27.05
N VAL A 481 3.85 -14.29 27.99
CA VAL A 481 5.00 -15.19 27.84
C VAL A 481 4.55 -16.66 27.66
N ALA A 482 3.54 -17.09 28.42
CA ALA A 482 2.99 -18.43 28.28
C ALA A 482 2.40 -18.69 26.88
N GLN A 483 1.68 -17.71 26.31
CA GLN A 483 1.07 -17.82 24.98
C GLN A 483 2.09 -17.73 23.85
N LEU A 484 3.12 -16.89 23.99
CA LEU A 484 4.18 -16.70 23.00
C LEU A 484 5.17 -17.88 22.96
N GLN A 485 5.31 -18.63 24.07
CA GLN A 485 6.27 -19.73 24.17
C GLN A 485 5.65 -21.03 24.69
N PRO A 486 4.63 -21.56 24.00
CA PRO A 486 3.92 -22.77 24.44
C PRO A 486 4.84 -23.99 24.48
N SER A 487 5.83 -24.07 23.58
CA SER A 487 6.79 -25.18 23.49
C SER A 487 7.79 -25.24 24.66
N HIS A 488 7.89 -24.20 25.47
CA HIS A 488 8.75 -24.17 26.66
C HIS A 488 7.98 -24.48 27.95
N GLN A 489 6.64 -24.48 27.92
CA GLN A 489 5.84 -24.80 29.10
C GLN A 489 6.12 -26.24 29.58
N GLY A 490 6.30 -26.40 30.89
CA GLY A 490 6.59 -27.69 31.51
C GLY A 490 8.07 -28.12 31.49
N LYS A 491 8.97 -27.32 30.91
CA LYS A 491 10.42 -27.55 31.01
C LYS A 491 10.96 -27.02 32.36
N ASP A 492 11.97 -27.67 32.91
CA ASP A 492 12.54 -27.34 34.23
C ASP A 492 13.01 -25.88 34.36
N TYR A 493 13.45 -25.27 33.25
CA TYR A 493 13.92 -23.88 33.19
C TYR A 493 12.82 -22.85 32.86
N TYR A 494 11.56 -23.28 32.66
CA TYR A 494 10.49 -22.39 32.21
C TYR A 494 10.19 -21.24 33.18
N ASN A 495 10.22 -21.51 34.49
CA ASN A 495 9.95 -20.49 35.51
C ASN A 495 11.02 -19.38 35.49
N GLU A 496 12.28 -19.75 35.26
CA GLU A 496 13.38 -18.81 35.13
C GLU A 496 13.24 -18.00 33.82
N LEU A 497 12.90 -18.65 32.72
CA LEU A 497 12.61 -18.00 31.44
C LEU A 497 11.46 -17.00 31.54
N SER A 498 10.36 -17.37 32.20
CA SER A 498 9.23 -16.49 32.43
C SER A 498 9.60 -15.28 33.30
N SER A 499 10.33 -15.53 34.39
CA SER A 499 10.86 -14.46 35.25
C SER A 499 11.77 -13.51 34.47
N TYR A 500 12.61 -14.04 33.58
CA TYR A 500 13.50 -13.24 32.75
C TYR A 500 12.74 -12.39 31.73
N MET A 501 11.80 -12.98 30.97
CA MET A 501 11.02 -12.27 29.94
C MET A 501 10.13 -11.17 30.51
N THR A 502 9.72 -11.29 31.78
CA THR A 502 8.90 -10.31 32.50
C THR A 502 9.73 -9.32 33.32
N SER A 503 11.05 -9.48 33.39
CA SER A 503 11.94 -8.64 34.22
C SER A 503 12.22 -7.25 33.68
N GLY A 504 11.92 -7.00 32.40
CA GLY A 504 12.21 -5.74 31.74
C GLY A 504 11.64 -5.64 30.33
N PRO A 505 11.83 -4.48 29.67
CA PRO A 505 11.28 -4.23 28.35
C PRO A 505 11.94 -5.11 27.29
N SER A 506 11.12 -5.74 26.45
CA SER A 506 11.53 -6.44 25.24
C SER A 506 11.23 -5.57 24.01
N GLU A 507 12.03 -5.71 22.96
CA GLU A 507 11.72 -5.12 21.65
C GLU A 507 10.92 -6.13 20.82
N LEU A 508 9.75 -5.71 20.35
CA LEU A 508 8.81 -6.54 19.60
C LEU A 508 8.73 -5.97 18.18
N LEU A 509 9.04 -6.79 17.17
CA LEU A 509 9.01 -6.38 15.77
C LEU A 509 8.20 -7.35 14.94
N VAL A 510 7.32 -6.81 14.11
CA VAL A 510 6.64 -7.58 13.06
C VAL A 510 7.49 -7.50 11.81
N LEU A 511 8.04 -8.63 11.40
CA LEU A 511 8.88 -8.72 10.22
C LEU A 511 8.11 -9.40 9.08
N ALA A 512 8.16 -8.84 7.89
CA ALA A 512 7.55 -9.39 6.69
C ALA A 512 8.60 -9.74 5.64
N LYS A 513 8.47 -10.95 5.09
CA LYS A 513 9.29 -11.47 4.00
C LYS A 513 8.61 -12.70 3.42
N GLU A 514 8.80 -12.99 2.14
CA GLU A 514 8.47 -14.34 1.62
C GLU A 514 9.39 -15.39 2.27
N ASN A 515 8.80 -16.49 2.74
CA ASN A 515 9.45 -17.52 3.57
C ASN A 515 10.12 -16.93 4.83
N ALA A 516 9.52 -15.89 5.43
CA ALA A 516 10.00 -15.25 6.63
C ALA A 516 10.32 -16.27 7.74
N GLY A 517 9.46 -17.28 7.93
CA GLY A 517 9.66 -18.28 8.98
C GLY A 517 10.96 -19.06 8.82
N GLN A 518 11.20 -19.63 7.63
CA GLN A 518 12.43 -20.37 7.33
C GLN A 518 13.66 -19.47 7.45
N LYS A 519 13.61 -18.28 6.84
CA LYS A 519 14.78 -17.39 6.82
C LYS A 519 15.12 -16.89 8.23
N TRP A 520 14.10 -16.67 9.05
CA TRP A 520 14.26 -16.30 10.44
C TRP A 520 14.92 -17.39 11.27
N GLN A 521 14.50 -18.65 11.10
CA GLN A 521 15.13 -19.79 11.77
C GLN A 521 16.62 -19.91 11.41
N GLU A 522 17.00 -19.70 10.15
CA GLU A 522 18.40 -19.67 9.71
C GLU A 522 19.20 -18.54 10.37
N LEU A 523 18.63 -17.34 10.46
CA LEU A 523 19.29 -16.18 11.07
C LEU A 523 19.45 -16.34 12.58
N VAL A 524 18.45 -16.90 13.25
CA VAL A 524 18.41 -16.99 14.70
C VAL A 524 19.23 -18.17 15.23
N GLY A 525 19.23 -19.30 14.53
CA GLY A 525 19.92 -20.52 14.94
C GLY A 525 19.21 -21.29 16.07
N PRO A 526 19.78 -22.44 16.49
CA PRO A 526 19.25 -23.28 17.57
C PRO A 526 18.97 -22.52 18.87
N ASP A 527 17.97 -22.95 19.64
CA ASP A 527 17.58 -22.33 20.92
C ASP A 527 18.70 -22.23 21.94
N ASP A 528 19.61 -23.20 21.92
CA ASP A 528 20.78 -23.31 22.78
C ASP A 528 21.96 -22.55 22.14
N PRO A 529 22.44 -21.45 22.73
CA PRO A 529 23.58 -20.69 22.21
C PRO A 529 24.86 -21.52 22.01
N ALA A 530 25.08 -22.56 22.82
CA ALA A 530 26.24 -23.44 22.65
C ALA A 530 26.13 -24.25 21.34
N LYS A 531 24.96 -24.82 21.07
CA LYS A 531 24.68 -25.53 19.81
C LYS A 531 24.65 -24.58 18.62
N ALA A 532 24.13 -23.37 18.82
CA ALA A 532 24.13 -22.34 17.79
C ALA A 532 25.57 -21.95 17.42
N THR A 533 26.47 -21.80 18.39
CA THR A 533 27.90 -21.52 18.13
C THR A 533 28.56 -22.62 17.31
N GLU A 534 28.25 -23.89 17.58
CA GLU A 534 28.81 -25.03 16.85
C GLU A 534 28.25 -25.17 15.43
N SER A 535 26.92 -25.07 15.26
CA SER A 535 26.23 -25.38 14.00
C SER A 535 25.94 -24.15 13.12
N ALA A 536 25.85 -22.97 13.71
CA ALA A 536 25.50 -21.71 13.05
C ALA A 536 26.19 -20.51 13.74
N PRO A 537 27.53 -20.40 13.69
CA PRO A 537 28.32 -19.45 14.48
C PRO A 537 27.99 -17.97 14.25
N ASN A 538 27.40 -17.63 13.11
CA ASN A 538 26.99 -16.27 12.76
C ASN A 538 25.51 -16.00 13.07
N SER A 539 24.82 -16.93 13.72
CA SER A 539 23.41 -16.75 14.09
C SER A 539 23.25 -15.81 15.29
N LEU A 540 22.09 -15.19 15.42
CA LEU A 540 21.83 -14.22 16.48
C LEU A 540 21.99 -14.84 17.88
N ARG A 541 21.59 -16.10 18.06
CA ARG A 541 21.77 -16.79 19.35
C ARG A 541 23.22 -17.16 19.63
N ALA A 542 24.03 -17.44 18.61
CA ALA A 542 25.47 -17.65 18.79
C ALA A 542 26.19 -16.34 19.16
N LEU A 543 25.80 -15.22 18.55
CA LEU A 543 26.46 -13.93 18.74
C LEU A 543 26.05 -13.23 20.05
N TYR A 544 24.77 -13.32 20.43
CA TYR A 544 24.20 -12.53 21.52
C TYR A 544 23.64 -13.38 22.68
N GLY A 545 23.47 -14.68 22.48
CA GLY A 545 22.94 -15.58 23.50
C GLY A 545 24.00 -16.02 24.52
N LYS A 546 23.59 -16.21 25.77
CA LYS A 546 24.45 -16.69 26.87
C LYS A 546 24.14 -18.13 27.28
N ASP A 547 22.87 -18.45 27.42
CA ASP A 547 22.35 -19.77 27.80
C ASP A 547 20.91 -19.96 27.28
N LEU A 548 20.27 -21.08 27.62
CA LEU A 548 18.91 -21.42 27.18
C LEU A 548 17.82 -20.40 27.61
N VAL A 549 18.01 -19.72 28.73
CA VAL A 549 17.10 -18.68 29.22
C VAL A 549 17.42 -17.34 28.55
N HIS A 550 18.71 -16.98 28.52
CA HIS A 550 19.26 -15.72 28.05
C HIS A 550 19.78 -15.81 26.60
N ASN A 551 18.98 -16.37 25.68
CA ASN A 551 19.38 -16.58 24.28
C ASN A 551 19.11 -15.37 23.35
N ALA A 552 18.99 -14.16 23.88
CA ALA A 552 18.80 -12.88 23.17
C ALA A 552 17.51 -12.70 22.35
N VAL A 553 17.07 -13.68 21.56
CA VAL A 553 15.92 -13.56 20.65
C VAL A 553 15.01 -14.81 20.68
N THR A 554 13.72 -14.61 20.39
CA THR A 554 12.77 -15.71 20.19
C THR A 554 12.18 -15.77 18.78
N VAL A 555 11.56 -16.91 18.48
CA VAL A 555 11.06 -17.29 17.17
C VAL A 555 9.62 -17.77 17.30
N SER A 556 8.71 -17.19 16.53
CA SER A 556 7.43 -17.85 16.22
C SER A 556 7.72 -19.15 15.46
N ILE A 557 7.18 -20.25 15.95
CA ILE A 557 7.56 -21.61 15.54
C ILE A 557 7.12 -21.89 14.08
N ASP A 558 6.00 -21.32 13.67
CA ASP A 558 5.43 -21.43 12.34
C ASP A 558 4.56 -20.19 12.01
N VAL A 559 4.02 -20.17 10.79
CA VAL A 559 3.20 -19.05 10.26
C VAL A 559 1.89 -18.89 11.03
N GLU A 560 1.30 -19.96 11.57
CA GLU A 560 0.04 -19.88 12.32
C GLU A 560 0.28 -19.34 13.73
N GLN A 561 1.33 -19.81 14.40
CA GLN A 561 1.77 -19.24 15.68
C GLN A 561 2.16 -17.77 15.49
N ALA A 562 2.86 -17.42 14.40
CA ALA A 562 3.22 -16.04 14.11
C ALA A 562 1.99 -15.12 13.98
N LYS A 563 0.93 -15.55 13.28
CA LYS A 563 -0.32 -14.79 13.20
C LYS A 563 -0.93 -14.57 14.58
N HIS A 564 -0.99 -15.62 15.40
CA HIS A 564 -1.50 -15.54 16.76
C HIS A 564 -0.67 -14.59 17.64
N ASP A 565 0.65 -14.74 17.62
CA ASP A 565 1.60 -13.92 18.38
C ASP A 565 1.50 -12.44 17.99
N ILE A 566 1.42 -12.15 16.69
CA ILE A 566 1.24 -10.80 16.16
C ILE A 566 -0.08 -10.23 16.65
N GLN A 567 -1.19 -10.99 16.57
CA GLN A 567 -2.49 -10.51 17.02
C GLN A 567 -2.54 -10.28 18.54
N LEU A 568 -1.90 -11.15 19.32
CA LEU A 568 -1.79 -11.02 20.77
C LEU A 568 -1.07 -9.73 21.20
N ILE A 569 -0.03 -9.34 20.46
CA ILE A 569 0.84 -8.22 20.81
C ILE A 569 0.40 -6.92 20.14
N PHE A 570 0.07 -6.94 18.85
CA PHE A 570 -0.19 -5.76 18.03
C PHE A 570 -1.66 -5.61 17.61
N GLY A 571 -2.52 -6.60 17.88
CA GLY A 571 -3.90 -6.60 17.39
C GLY A 571 -4.02 -6.86 15.88
N ASP A 572 -5.13 -6.44 15.27
CA ASP A 572 -5.35 -6.57 13.84
C ASP A 572 -4.50 -5.53 13.07
N LEU A 573 -3.31 -5.91 12.65
CA LEU A 573 -2.45 -5.08 11.78
C LEU A 573 -2.98 -4.91 10.34
N ASP A 574 -4.04 -5.63 9.97
CA ASP A 574 -4.72 -5.48 8.67
C ASP A 574 -5.89 -4.49 8.71
N ARG A 575 -6.12 -3.83 9.86
CA ARG A 575 -7.01 -2.66 9.92
C ARG A 575 -6.19 -1.42 9.60
N GLU A 576 -6.37 -0.91 8.39
CA GLU A 576 -6.16 0.50 8.09
C GLU A 576 -7.09 1.30 9.02
N GLU A 577 -6.56 1.83 10.12
CA GLU A 577 -7.18 2.97 10.82
C GLU A 577 -6.66 4.28 10.25
#